data_AF-A0A847QRU7-F1
#
_entry.id   AF-A0A847QRU7-F1
#
_cell.length_a   1.000
_cell.length_b   1.000
_cell.length_c   1.000
_cell.angle_alpha   90.00
_cell.angle_beta   90.00
_cell.angle_gamma   90.00
#
_symmetry.space_group_name_H-M   'P 1'
#
loop_
_entity.id
_entity.type
_entity.pdbx_description
1 polymer ?
#
loop_
_entity_poly.entity_id
_entity_poly.type
_entity_poly.pdbx_seq_one_letter_code
_entity_poly.pdbx_strand_id
1 'polypeptide(L)'
;MDRLLDVFDSTIKAVENGQEEIFGIYETTRAEIQRLKKELDFLSTEIASIINKVDEQYKKEKRLRYRLMQVNRDFKLYTEQQMLEIYTEAKDAQVELQLLQAKEIQLRNRRDEIERSLINLKGTVKKAENLMNQVGIAIRLLKEGISEITLLCSNDQRKEIAFQIIKAQEEERRRIAREIHDGPAQSLANIILRLEITEKLLAIDHQKVEKELHDLNLIVRENLKEIRLIIFDLRPIALDSGGIVETIKKYIKNYEKTYGIECSLIVEGVEKTV
;
A
#
# COMPACT_ATOMS: atom_id res chain seq x y z
N MET A 1 1.21 -9.14 -46.70
CA MET A 1 0.72 -7.99 -45.90
C MET A 1 -0.41 -8.46 -45.00
N ASP A 2 -1.53 -8.96 -45.55
CA ASP A 2 -2.69 -9.44 -44.76
C ASP A 2 -2.35 -10.48 -43.69
N ARG A 3 -1.59 -11.54 -44.02
CA ARG A 3 -1.17 -12.55 -43.03
C ARG A 3 -0.34 -12.00 -41.87
N LEU A 4 0.38 -10.90 -42.05
CA LEU A 4 1.21 -10.32 -40.99
C LEU A 4 0.35 -9.48 -40.05
N LEU A 5 -0.57 -8.68 -40.61
CA LEU A 5 -1.59 -7.94 -39.86
C LEU A 5 -2.50 -8.88 -39.06
N ASP A 6 -2.93 -10.01 -39.64
CA ASP A 6 -3.71 -11.03 -38.93
C ASP A 6 -2.96 -11.66 -37.74
N VAL A 7 -1.64 -11.87 -37.88
CA VAL A 7 -0.78 -12.40 -36.80
C VAL A 7 -0.61 -11.36 -35.69
N PHE A 8 -0.49 -10.08 -36.02
CA PHE A 8 -0.41 -8.99 -35.06
C PHE A 8 -1.73 -8.73 -34.33
N ASP A 9 -2.86 -8.74 -35.04
CA ASP A 9 -4.18 -8.60 -34.42
C ASP A 9 -4.52 -9.78 -33.50
N SER A 10 -4.12 -11.01 -33.88
CA SER A 10 -4.30 -12.18 -33.03
C SER A 10 -3.39 -12.16 -31.80
N THR A 11 -2.16 -11.63 -31.90
CA THR A 11 -1.28 -11.44 -30.72
C THR A 11 -1.77 -10.32 -29.81
N ILE A 12 -2.24 -9.20 -30.33
CA ILE A 12 -2.86 -8.14 -29.51
C ILE A 12 -4.08 -8.69 -28.77
N LYS A 13 -4.98 -9.40 -29.46
CA LYS A 13 -6.15 -10.03 -28.81
C LYS A 13 -5.76 -11.02 -27.73
N ALA A 14 -4.73 -11.85 -27.96
CA ALA A 14 -4.25 -12.78 -26.95
C ALA A 14 -3.70 -12.06 -25.70
N VAL A 15 -2.98 -10.95 -25.90
CA VAL A 15 -2.41 -10.14 -24.82
C VAL A 15 -3.49 -9.33 -24.09
N GLU A 16 -4.49 -8.80 -24.80
CA GLU A 16 -5.67 -8.14 -24.24
C GLU A 16 -6.50 -9.12 -23.40
N ASN A 17 -6.71 -10.36 -23.87
CA ASN A 17 -7.36 -11.42 -23.07
C ASN A 17 -6.57 -11.73 -21.78
N GLY A 18 -5.24 -11.84 -21.87
CA GLY A 18 -4.40 -12.02 -20.68
C GLY A 18 -4.49 -10.84 -19.71
N GLN A 19 -4.67 -9.62 -20.22
CA GLN A 19 -4.90 -8.43 -19.40
C GLN A 19 -6.25 -8.51 -18.65
N GLU A 20 -7.30 -8.97 -19.31
CA GLU A 20 -8.63 -9.18 -18.69
C GLU A 20 -8.57 -10.25 -17.59
N GLU A 21 -7.84 -11.35 -17.80
CA GLU A 21 -7.64 -12.38 -16.77
C GLU A 21 -6.90 -11.83 -15.54
N ILE A 22 -5.83 -11.07 -15.75
CA ILE A 22 -5.09 -10.41 -14.65
C ILE A 22 -5.99 -9.42 -13.91
N PHE A 23 -6.81 -8.66 -14.64
CA PHE A 23 -7.77 -7.73 -14.06
C PHE A 23 -8.83 -8.47 -13.22
N GLY A 24 -9.34 -9.61 -13.70
CA GLY A 24 -10.25 -10.46 -12.95
C GLY A 24 -9.63 -10.99 -11.64
N ILE A 25 -8.37 -11.43 -11.67
CA ILE A 25 -7.63 -11.84 -10.47
C ILE A 25 -7.47 -10.65 -9.51
N TYR A 26 -7.17 -9.47 -10.03
CA TYR A 26 -7.04 -8.24 -9.24
C TYR A 26 -8.37 -7.89 -8.53
N GLU A 27 -9.49 -7.85 -9.26
CA GLU A 27 -10.79 -7.50 -8.69
C GLU A 27 -11.26 -8.51 -7.64
N THR A 28 -11.17 -9.81 -7.94
CA THR A 28 -11.56 -10.88 -7.01
C THR A 28 -10.72 -10.87 -5.74
N THR A 29 -9.39 -10.71 -5.87
CA THR A 29 -8.48 -10.59 -4.72
C THR A 29 -8.80 -9.36 -3.88
N ARG A 30 -9.09 -8.22 -4.52
CA ARG A 30 -9.42 -6.97 -3.84
C ARG A 30 -10.76 -7.06 -3.09
N ALA A 31 -11.76 -7.73 -3.67
CA ALA A 31 -13.02 -8.01 -3.02
C ALA A 31 -12.83 -8.92 -1.78
N GLU A 32 -12.00 -9.96 -1.90
CA GLU A 32 -11.70 -10.85 -0.77
C GLU A 32 -10.94 -10.12 0.35
N ILE A 33 -10.00 -9.23 0.02
CA ILE A 33 -9.36 -8.35 1.01
C ILE A 33 -10.38 -7.51 1.77
N GLN A 34 -11.37 -6.92 1.08
CA GLN A 34 -12.42 -6.13 1.73
C GLN A 34 -13.29 -7.00 2.64
N ARG A 35 -13.63 -8.22 2.21
CA ARG A 35 -14.40 -9.18 3.00
C ARG A 35 -13.64 -9.57 4.27
N LEU A 36 -12.37 -9.97 4.15
CA LEU A 36 -11.53 -10.38 5.27
C LEU A 36 -11.28 -9.23 6.26
N LYS A 37 -11.17 -7.98 5.78
CA LYS A 37 -11.10 -6.81 6.67
C LYS A 37 -12.36 -6.66 7.52
N LYS A 38 -13.55 -6.79 6.92
CA LYS A 38 -14.81 -6.75 7.66
C LYS A 38 -14.93 -7.89 8.68
N GLU A 39 -14.50 -9.09 8.31
CA GLU A 39 -14.45 -10.24 9.22
C GLU A 39 -13.48 -9.97 10.39
N LEU A 40 -12.31 -9.39 10.11
CA LEU A 40 -11.32 -9.03 11.13
C LEU A 40 -11.87 -7.98 12.11
N ASP A 41 -12.61 -6.98 11.62
CA ASP A 41 -13.23 -5.96 12.47
C ASP A 41 -14.25 -6.59 13.42
N PHE A 42 -15.15 -7.43 12.89
CA PHE A 42 -16.12 -8.17 13.70
C PHE A 42 -15.42 -9.05 14.74
N LEU A 43 -14.42 -9.80 14.31
CA LEU A 43 -13.69 -10.73 15.16
C LEU A 43 -12.91 -10.01 16.26
N SER A 44 -12.37 -8.83 15.98
CA SER A 44 -11.72 -7.97 16.99
C SER A 44 -12.70 -7.56 18.09
N THR A 45 -13.95 -7.22 17.73
CA THR A 45 -14.99 -6.92 18.73
C THR A 45 -15.41 -8.15 19.52
N GLU A 46 -15.48 -9.32 18.89
CA GLU A 46 -15.83 -10.57 19.57
C GLU A 46 -14.72 -10.99 20.56
N ILE A 47 -13.45 -10.88 20.17
CA ILE A 47 -12.30 -11.12 21.07
C ILE A 47 -12.38 -10.21 22.29
N ALA A 48 -12.61 -8.91 22.12
CA ALA A 48 -12.71 -7.98 23.24
C ALA A 48 -13.85 -8.37 24.22
N SER A 49 -15.00 -8.79 23.68
CA SER A 49 -16.13 -9.28 24.48
C SER A 49 -15.77 -10.56 25.25
N ILE A 50 -15.10 -11.51 24.60
CA ILE A 50 -14.68 -12.78 25.24
C ILE A 50 -13.62 -12.55 26.32
N ILE A 51 -12.63 -11.68 26.09
CA ILE A 51 -11.63 -11.33 27.11
C ILE A 51 -12.31 -10.81 28.38
N ASN A 52 -13.27 -9.89 28.23
CA ASN A 52 -14.04 -9.37 29.36
C ASN A 52 -14.79 -10.48 30.11
N LYS A 53 -15.41 -11.43 29.39
CA LYS A 53 -16.10 -12.58 30.01
C LYS A 53 -15.13 -13.52 30.72
N VAL A 54 -13.95 -13.77 30.16
CA VAL A 54 -12.89 -14.57 30.79
C VAL A 54 -12.46 -13.91 32.10
N ASP A 55 -12.25 -12.59 32.11
CA ASP A 55 -11.84 -11.85 33.30
C ASP A 55 -12.90 -11.88 34.41
N GLU A 56 -14.19 -11.71 34.06
CA GLU A 56 -15.30 -11.82 34.99
C GLU A 56 -15.42 -13.23 35.57
N GLN A 57 -15.32 -14.25 34.71
CA GLN A 57 -15.42 -15.64 35.12
C GLN A 57 -14.23 -16.06 35.97
N TYR A 58 -13.03 -15.57 35.68
CA TYR A 58 -11.83 -15.80 36.48
C TYR A 58 -12.01 -15.25 37.91
N LYS A 59 -12.59 -14.06 38.06
CA LYS A 59 -12.92 -13.49 39.38
C LYS A 59 -13.98 -14.33 40.11
N LYS A 60 -14.94 -14.92 39.40
CA LYS A 60 -15.97 -15.81 39.97
C LYS A 60 -15.36 -17.13 40.45
N GLU A 61 -14.58 -17.79 39.59
CA GLU A 61 -13.86 -19.03 39.91
C GLU A 61 -12.95 -18.85 41.13
N LYS A 62 -12.16 -17.77 41.15
CA LYS A 62 -11.25 -17.48 42.27
C LYS A 62 -12.00 -17.34 43.61
N ARG A 63 -13.17 -16.71 43.61
CA ARG A 63 -14.02 -16.57 44.81
C ARG A 63 -14.59 -17.91 45.27
N LEU A 64 -15.12 -18.70 44.34
CA LEU A 64 -15.68 -20.03 44.64
C LEU A 64 -14.60 -21.01 45.12
N ARG A 65 -13.40 -20.95 44.52
CA ARG A 65 -12.24 -21.74 44.95
C ARG A 65 -11.79 -21.39 46.36
N TYR A 66 -11.79 -20.11 46.73
CA TYR A 66 -11.50 -19.68 48.09
C TYR A 66 -12.56 -20.18 49.08
N ARG A 67 -13.85 -20.09 48.73
CA ARG A 67 -14.96 -20.63 49.53
C ARG A 67 -14.83 -22.13 49.74
N LEU A 68 -14.51 -22.89 48.67
CA LEU A 68 -14.25 -24.32 48.76
C LEU A 68 -13.07 -24.65 49.69
N MET A 69 -12.00 -23.84 49.66
CA MET A 69 -10.87 -23.99 50.56
C MET A 69 -11.25 -23.74 52.03
N GLN A 70 -12.09 -22.73 52.32
CA GLN A 70 -12.59 -22.48 53.66
C GLN A 70 -13.47 -23.63 54.18
N VAL A 71 -14.39 -24.12 53.35
CA VAL A 71 -15.28 -25.24 53.69
C VAL A 71 -14.50 -26.52 53.94
N ASN A 72 -13.48 -26.81 53.13
CA ASN A 72 -12.59 -27.95 53.36
C ASN A 72 -11.77 -27.80 54.66
N ARG A 73 -11.39 -26.57 55.03
CA ARG A 73 -10.67 -26.30 56.29
C ARG A 73 -11.58 -26.52 57.50
N ASP A 74 -12.82 -26.06 57.42
CA ASP A 74 -13.81 -26.07 58.49
C ASP A 74 -14.89 -27.16 58.30
N PHE A 75 -14.52 -28.30 57.70
CA PHE A 75 -15.43 -29.35 57.23
C PHE A 75 -16.42 -29.91 58.27
N LYS A 76 -16.11 -29.77 59.56
CA LYS A 76 -16.97 -30.20 60.67
C LYS A 76 -18.20 -29.31 60.87
N LEU A 77 -18.19 -28.09 60.32
CA LEU A 77 -19.27 -27.10 60.46
C LEU A 77 -20.30 -27.16 59.33
N TYR A 78 -20.08 -28.01 58.31
CA TYR A 78 -20.91 -28.08 57.10
C TYR A 78 -21.55 -29.46 56.97
N THR A 79 -22.77 -29.51 56.42
CA THR A 79 -23.42 -30.78 56.07
C THR A 79 -22.83 -31.34 54.78
N GLU A 80 -22.95 -32.66 54.59
CA GLU A 80 -22.51 -33.33 53.36
C GLU A 80 -23.15 -32.70 52.10
N GLN A 81 -24.43 -32.34 52.20
CA GLN A 81 -25.18 -31.70 51.13
C GLN A 81 -24.63 -30.30 50.78
N GLN A 82 -24.28 -29.49 51.79
CA GLN A 82 -23.67 -28.16 51.59
C GLN A 82 -22.26 -28.25 50.99
N MET A 83 -21.48 -29.24 51.41
CA MET A 83 -20.15 -29.47 50.84
C MET A 83 -20.23 -29.88 49.37
N LEU A 84 -21.17 -30.75 49.02
CA LEU A 84 -21.40 -31.18 47.65
C LEU A 84 -21.80 -29.99 46.75
N GLU A 85 -22.73 -29.14 47.20
CA GLU A 85 -23.15 -27.94 46.46
C GLU A 85 -21.99 -26.98 46.15
N ILE A 86 -21.16 -26.67 47.15
CA ILE A 86 -20.02 -25.76 46.98
C ILE A 86 -18.95 -26.37 46.08
N TYR A 87 -18.74 -27.69 46.17
CA TYR A 87 -17.84 -28.41 45.27
C TYR A 87 -18.34 -28.36 43.83
N THR A 88 -19.63 -28.63 43.59
CA THR A 88 -20.23 -28.56 42.25
C THR A 88 -20.17 -27.15 41.68
N GLU A 89 -20.54 -26.12 42.45
CA GLU A 89 -20.47 -24.72 41.99
C GLU A 89 -19.05 -24.30 41.59
N ALA A 90 -18.05 -24.66 42.40
CA ALA A 90 -16.66 -24.36 42.10
C ALA A 90 -16.18 -25.12 40.84
N LYS A 91 -16.60 -26.38 40.70
CA LYS A 91 -16.23 -27.20 39.54
C LYS A 91 -16.87 -26.69 38.25
N ASP A 92 -18.14 -26.31 38.29
CA ASP A 92 -18.87 -25.76 37.14
C ASP A 92 -18.27 -24.43 36.71
N ALA A 93 -17.95 -23.54 37.66
CA ALA A 93 -17.29 -22.28 37.35
C ALA A 93 -15.90 -22.47 36.71
N GLN A 94 -15.16 -23.51 37.13
CA GLN A 94 -13.87 -23.89 36.53
C GLN A 94 -14.05 -24.36 35.08
N VAL A 95 -15.03 -25.22 34.81
CA VAL A 95 -15.31 -25.72 33.46
C VAL A 95 -15.73 -24.57 32.54
N GLU A 96 -16.61 -23.69 33.01
CA GLU A 96 -17.05 -22.52 32.25
C GLU A 96 -15.88 -21.58 31.91
N LEU A 97 -14.95 -21.37 32.85
CA LEU A 97 -13.73 -20.59 32.60
C LEU A 97 -12.87 -21.24 31.51
N GLN A 98 -12.66 -22.56 31.57
CA GLN A 98 -11.87 -23.28 30.58
C GLN A 98 -12.49 -23.20 29.17
N LEU A 99 -13.81 -23.27 29.07
CA LEU A 99 -14.53 -23.12 27.80
C LEU A 99 -14.35 -21.71 27.22
N LEU A 100 -14.46 -20.67 28.05
CA LEU A 100 -14.25 -19.29 27.61
C LEU A 100 -12.79 -19.05 27.16
N GLN A 101 -11.81 -19.57 27.90
CA GLN A 101 -10.39 -19.49 27.53
C GLN A 101 -10.11 -20.23 26.21
N ALA A 102 -10.70 -21.42 26.03
CA ALA A 102 -10.58 -22.16 24.77
C ALA A 102 -11.17 -21.37 23.59
N LYS A 103 -12.33 -20.74 23.78
CA LYS A 103 -12.94 -19.86 22.77
C LYS A 103 -12.08 -18.64 22.47
N GLU A 104 -11.48 -18.00 23.48
CA GLU A 104 -10.55 -16.88 23.30
C GLU A 104 -9.36 -17.27 22.43
N ILE A 105 -8.74 -18.42 22.72
CA ILE A 105 -7.61 -18.95 21.94
C ILE A 105 -8.03 -19.23 20.49
N GLN A 106 -9.20 -19.84 20.27
CA GLN A 106 -9.71 -20.10 18.92
C GLN A 106 -9.92 -18.81 18.12
N LEU A 107 -10.52 -17.79 18.73
CA LEU A 107 -10.73 -16.50 18.07
C LEU A 107 -9.40 -15.82 17.74
N ARG A 108 -8.42 -15.83 18.66
CA ARG A 108 -7.09 -15.28 18.39
C ARG A 108 -6.37 -16.00 17.25
N ASN A 109 -6.42 -17.33 17.22
CA ASN A 109 -5.84 -18.09 16.11
C ASN A 109 -6.50 -17.73 14.77
N ARG A 110 -7.83 -17.59 14.76
CA ARG A 110 -8.57 -17.18 13.56
C ARG A 110 -8.20 -15.77 13.11
N ARG A 111 -8.02 -14.82 14.04
CA ARG A 111 -7.50 -13.47 13.73
C ARG A 111 -6.15 -13.56 13.03
N ASP A 112 -5.21 -14.31 13.61
CA ASP A 112 -3.84 -14.42 13.11
C ASP A 112 -3.78 -15.11 11.73
N GLU A 113 -4.70 -16.03 11.44
CA GLU A 113 -4.88 -16.62 10.10
C GLU A 113 -5.39 -15.60 9.07
N ILE A 114 -6.38 -14.79 9.43
CA ILE A 114 -6.93 -13.75 8.57
C ILE A 114 -5.87 -12.68 8.29
N GLU A 115 -5.11 -12.25 9.30
CA GLU A 115 -4.02 -11.28 9.15
C GLU A 115 -2.94 -11.79 8.20
N ARG A 116 -2.50 -13.05 8.35
CA ARG A 116 -1.56 -13.70 7.42
C ARG A 116 -2.12 -13.77 6.00
N SER A 117 -3.40 -14.13 5.85
CA SER A 117 -4.08 -14.19 4.55
C SER A 117 -4.14 -12.81 3.89
N LEU A 118 -4.45 -11.75 4.65
CA LEU A 118 -4.46 -10.37 4.16
C LEU A 118 -3.09 -9.91 3.67
N ILE A 119 -2.00 -10.27 4.36
CA ILE A 119 -0.63 -9.97 3.92
C ILE A 119 -0.36 -10.63 2.56
N ASN A 120 -0.69 -11.91 2.42
CA ASN A 120 -0.49 -12.66 1.17
C ASN A 120 -1.30 -12.08 0.01
N LEU A 121 -2.59 -11.79 0.24
CA LEU A 121 -3.48 -11.23 -0.79
C LEU A 121 -3.07 -9.82 -1.22
N LYS A 122 -2.57 -8.98 -0.31
CA LYS A 122 -1.98 -7.68 -0.69
C LYS A 122 -0.76 -7.88 -1.60
N GLY A 123 0.05 -8.90 -1.34
CA GLY A 123 1.16 -9.29 -2.20
C GLY A 123 0.73 -9.72 -3.60
N THR A 124 -0.37 -10.48 -3.72
CA THR A 124 -0.89 -10.90 -5.04
C THR A 124 -1.48 -9.72 -5.82
N VAL A 125 -2.16 -8.78 -5.15
CA VAL A 125 -2.62 -7.52 -5.77
C VAL A 125 -1.43 -6.76 -6.38
N LYS A 126 -0.36 -6.55 -5.61
CA LYS A 126 0.83 -5.83 -6.11
C LYS A 126 1.47 -6.51 -7.32
N LYS A 127 1.50 -7.84 -7.34
CA LYS A 127 1.98 -8.61 -8.51
C LYS A 127 1.07 -8.42 -9.72
N ALA A 128 -0.25 -8.46 -9.52
CA ALA A 128 -1.22 -8.24 -10.60
C ALA A 128 -1.11 -6.82 -11.19
N GLU A 129 -0.97 -5.79 -10.34
CA GLU A 129 -0.74 -4.40 -10.78
C GLU A 129 0.53 -4.27 -11.64
N ASN A 130 1.63 -4.88 -11.21
CA ASN A 130 2.88 -4.88 -11.97
C ASN A 130 2.72 -5.56 -13.34
N LEU A 131 2.04 -6.71 -13.39
CA LEU A 131 1.78 -7.41 -14.64
C LEU A 131 0.85 -6.60 -15.56
N MET A 132 -0.20 -5.99 -15.02
CA MET A 132 -1.08 -5.08 -15.79
C MET A 132 -0.31 -3.93 -16.42
N ASN A 133 0.65 -3.33 -15.69
CA ASN A 133 1.50 -2.27 -16.22
C ASN A 133 2.41 -2.78 -17.35
N GLN A 134 3.04 -3.94 -17.18
CA GLN A 134 3.91 -4.54 -18.21
C GLN A 134 3.12 -4.92 -19.47
N VAL A 135 1.95 -5.54 -19.31
CA VAL A 135 1.06 -5.93 -20.41
C VAL A 135 0.50 -4.69 -21.11
N GLY A 136 0.10 -3.67 -20.36
CA GLY A 136 -0.36 -2.39 -20.93
C GLY A 136 0.73 -1.67 -21.73
N ILE A 137 2.00 -1.76 -21.32
CA ILE A 137 3.13 -1.28 -22.10
C ILE A 137 3.30 -2.10 -23.39
N ALA A 138 3.24 -3.43 -23.30
CA ALA A 138 3.40 -4.31 -24.45
C ALA A 138 2.30 -4.07 -25.52
N ILE A 139 1.03 -3.95 -25.10
CA ILE A 139 -0.09 -3.64 -26.00
C ILE A 139 0.13 -2.28 -26.68
N ARG A 140 0.59 -1.27 -25.93
CA ARG A 140 0.86 0.07 -26.47
C ARG A 140 1.94 0.01 -27.55
N LEU A 141 3.07 -0.67 -27.26
CA LEU A 141 4.16 -0.83 -28.23
C LEU A 141 3.72 -1.61 -29.47
N LEU A 142 2.90 -2.65 -29.32
CA LEU A 142 2.36 -3.41 -30.45
C LEU A 142 1.40 -2.57 -31.29
N LYS A 143 0.50 -1.78 -30.66
CA LYS A 143 -0.41 -0.87 -31.37
C LYS A 143 0.34 0.28 -32.06
N GLU A 144 1.36 0.82 -31.43
CA GLU A 144 2.25 1.82 -32.02
C GLU A 144 3.03 1.24 -33.20
N GLY A 145 3.58 0.02 -33.10
CA GLY A 145 4.25 -0.65 -34.21
C GLY A 145 3.34 -0.99 -35.39
N ILE A 146 2.07 -1.34 -35.15
CA ILE A 146 1.06 -1.51 -36.22
C ILE A 146 0.71 -0.17 -36.86
N SER A 147 0.57 0.89 -36.05
CA SER A 147 0.36 2.25 -36.55
C SER A 147 1.55 2.67 -37.40
N GLU A 148 2.78 2.39 -36.97
CA GLU A 148 4.02 2.62 -37.70
C GLU A 148 4.02 1.90 -39.06
N ILE A 149 3.69 0.59 -39.10
CA ILE A 149 3.61 -0.20 -40.34
C ILE A 149 2.49 0.28 -41.28
N THR A 150 1.35 0.72 -40.73
CA THR A 150 0.21 1.26 -41.51
C THR A 150 0.47 2.70 -41.99
N LEU A 151 1.30 3.47 -41.27
CA LEU A 151 1.70 4.86 -41.57
C LEU A 151 2.90 4.99 -42.52
N LEU A 152 3.65 3.90 -42.78
CA LEU A 152 4.72 3.81 -43.78
C LEU A 152 4.26 4.19 -45.21
N CYS A 153 2.96 4.29 -45.47
CA CYS A 153 2.42 4.67 -46.77
C CYS A 153 2.26 6.19 -47.01
N SER A 154 2.61 7.10 -46.09
CA SER A 154 2.36 8.55 -46.35
C SER A 154 3.31 9.52 -45.61
N ASN A 155 4.38 10.01 -46.24
CA ASN A 155 5.22 11.19 -45.91
C ASN A 155 6.21 11.09 -44.72
N ASP A 156 7.51 10.97 -45.03
CA ASP A 156 8.58 10.50 -44.12
C ASP A 156 9.21 11.52 -43.15
N GLN A 157 9.53 12.76 -43.52
CA GLN A 157 10.50 13.53 -42.71
C GLN A 157 9.96 14.21 -41.43
N ARG A 158 8.69 14.64 -41.41
CA ARG A 158 8.12 15.24 -40.18
C ARG A 158 7.75 14.18 -39.13
N LYS A 159 7.61 12.94 -39.56
CA LYS A 159 7.12 11.82 -38.73
C LYS A 159 8.24 11.17 -37.94
N GLU A 160 9.44 11.06 -38.50
CA GLU A 160 10.60 10.54 -37.79
C GLU A 160 10.94 11.40 -36.56
N ILE A 161 10.87 12.73 -36.71
CA ILE A 161 11.04 13.69 -35.61
C ILE A 161 9.90 13.56 -34.58
N ALA A 162 8.64 13.48 -35.04
CA ALA A 162 7.50 13.32 -34.13
C ALA A 162 7.55 11.99 -33.35
N PHE A 163 8.01 10.92 -33.98
CA PHE A 163 8.17 9.60 -33.37
C PHE A 163 9.31 9.59 -32.34
N GLN A 164 10.45 10.20 -32.66
CA GLN A 164 11.53 10.38 -31.69
C GLN A 164 11.09 11.21 -30.48
N ILE A 165 10.25 12.24 -30.68
CA ILE A 165 9.68 13.04 -29.59
C ILE A 165 8.74 12.20 -28.72
N ILE A 166 7.82 11.43 -29.30
CA ILE A 166 6.88 10.59 -28.54
C ILE A 166 7.63 9.50 -27.76
N LYS A 167 8.60 8.85 -28.39
CA LYS A 167 9.42 7.82 -27.76
C LYS A 167 10.24 8.39 -26.60
N ALA A 168 10.89 9.53 -26.80
CA ALA A 168 11.62 10.24 -25.75
C ALA A 168 10.68 10.65 -24.59
N GLN A 169 9.46 11.10 -24.90
CA GLN A 169 8.47 11.48 -23.90
C GLN A 169 7.99 10.29 -23.07
N GLU A 170 7.80 9.11 -23.68
CA GLU A 170 7.40 7.89 -22.98
C GLU A 170 8.54 7.30 -22.14
N GLU A 171 9.79 7.33 -22.64
CA GLU A 171 10.98 6.95 -21.87
C GLU A 171 11.17 7.86 -20.63
N GLU A 172 10.98 9.16 -20.82
CA GLU A 172 11.08 10.16 -19.77
C GLU A 172 9.97 9.98 -18.73
N ARG A 173 8.73 9.72 -19.18
CA ARG A 173 7.61 9.41 -18.28
C ARG A 173 7.88 8.16 -17.44
N ARG A 174 8.51 7.13 -18.00
CA ARG A 174 8.93 5.93 -17.26
C ARG A 174 10.08 6.18 -16.30
N ARG A 175 11.03 7.06 -16.64
CA ARG A 175 12.08 7.51 -15.72
C ARG A 175 11.46 8.19 -14.51
N ILE A 176 10.57 9.16 -14.73
CA ILE A 176 9.90 9.91 -13.66
C ILE A 176 9.05 9.00 -12.78
N ALA A 177 8.30 8.06 -13.36
CA ALA A 177 7.49 7.12 -12.58
C ALA A 177 8.37 6.28 -11.62
N ARG A 178 9.57 5.89 -12.05
CA ARG A 178 10.55 5.19 -11.20
C ARG A 178 11.12 6.09 -10.12
N GLU A 179 11.50 7.33 -10.45
CA GLU A 179 12.02 8.28 -9.46
C GLU A 179 10.99 8.61 -8.36
N ILE A 180 9.71 8.76 -8.72
CA ILE A 180 8.63 8.97 -7.76
C ILE A 180 8.44 7.72 -6.87
N HIS A 181 8.48 6.53 -7.46
CA HIS A 181 8.24 5.28 -6.76
C HIS A 181 9.40 4.94 -5.79
N ASP A 182 10.64 5.10 -6.24
CA ASP A 182 11.83 4.67 -5.49
C ASP A 182 12.28 5.72 -4.46
N GLY A 183 12.02 7.01 -4.68
CA GLY A 183 12.34 8.05 -3.70
C GLY A 183 11.15 8.38 -2.78
N PRO A 184 10.24 9.27 -3.20
CA PRO A 184 9.18 9.77 -2.34
C PRO A 184 8.21 8.69 -1.81
N ALA A 185 7.77 7.77 -2.65
CA ALA A 185 6.77 6.77 -2.22
C ALA A 185 7.32 5.77 -1.20
N GLN A 186 8.57 5.31 -1.37
CA GLN A 186 9.25 4.48 -0.37
C GLN A 186 9.49 5.23 0.94
N SER A 187 9.92 6.49 0.87
CA SER A 187 10.22 7.28 2.05
C SER A 187 8.96 7.62 2.84
N LEU A 188 7.84 7.90 2.17
CA LEU A 188 6.52 8.03 2.81
C LEU A 188 6.05 6.74 3.49
N ALA A 189 6.27 5.57 2.87
CA ALA A 189 5.95 4.28 3.51
C ALA A 189 6.75 4.06 4.80
N ASN A 190 8.03 4.46 4.82
CA ASN A 190 8.87 4.42 6.01
C ASN A 190 8.37 5.39 7.10
N ILE A 191 7.96 6.61 6.71
CA ILE A 191 7.37 7.59 7.63
C ILE A 191 6.12 7.02 8.31
N ILE A 192 5.22 6.36 7.56
CA ILE A 192 4.01 5.74 8.10
C ILE A 192 4.37 4.65 9.13
N LEU A 193 5.32 3.76 8.79
CA LEU A 193 5.76 2.71 9.70
C LEU A 193 6.37 3.27 11.00
N ARG A 194 7.22 4.30 10.89
CA ARG A 194 7.83 4.95 12.05
C ARG A 194 6.81 5.68 12.91
N LEU A 195 5.78 6.29 12.31
CA LEU A 195 4.66 6.87 13.06
C LEU A 195 3.90 5.82 13.87
N GLU A 196 3.58 4.65 13.30
CA GLU A 196 2.93 3.55 14.03
C GLU A 196 3.78 3.04 15.21
N ILE A 197 5.11 3.00 15.05
CA ILE A 197 6.03 2.65 16.14
C ILE A 197 6.06 3.74 17.21
N THR A 198 6.04 5.01 16.80
CA THR A 198 6.03 6.17 17.70
C THR A 198 4.77 6.22 18.56
N GLU A 199 3.61 5.90 17.99
CA GLU A 199 2.34 5.78 18.72
C GLU A 199 2.41 4.70 19.81
N LYS A 200 3.09 3.58 19.54
CA LYS A 200 3.29 2.51 20.54
C LYS A 200 4.29 2.90 21.64
N LEU A 201 5.27 3.75 21.32
CA LEU A 201 6.26 4.26 22.27
C LEU A 201 5.71 5.31 23.24
N LEU A 202 4.55 5.91 22.91
CA LEU A 202 3.90 6.96 23.71
C LEU A 202 3.61 6.55 25.16
N ALA A 203 3.33 5.26 25.38
CA ALA A 203 3.04 4.70 26.71
C ALA A 203 4.29 4.36 27.53
N ILE A 204 5.49 4.45 26.94
CA ILE A 204 6.74 3.93 27.52
C ILE A 204 7.72 5.07 27.83
N ASP A 205 7.98 5.96 26.87
CA ASP A 205 9.03 6.98 26.98
C ASP A 205 8.70 8.22 26.14
N HIS A 206 8.29 9.30 26.80
CA HIS A 206 7.85 10.53 26.15
C HIS A 206 8.99 11.31 25.48
N GLN A 207 10.23 11.24 26.01
CA GLN A 207 11.36 11.95 25.42
C GLN A 207 11.80 11.31 24.09
N LYS A 208 11.74 9.98 23.99
CA LYS A 208 12.02 9.29 22.73
C LYS A 208 10.99 9.60 21.65
N VAL A 209 9.73 9.74 22.04
CA VAL A 209 8.63 10.13 21.13
C VAL A 209 8.85 11.53 20.57
N GLU A 210 9.19 12.50 21.42
CA GLU A 210 9.43 13.88 20.98
C GLU A 210 10.57 13.96 19.96
N LYS A 211 11.66 13.21 20.20
CA LYS A 211 12.79 13.09 19.28
C LYS A 211 12.40 12.43 17.96
N GLU A 212 11.67 11.33 18.02
CA GLU A 212 11.24 10.57 16.83
C GLU A 212 10.29 11.41 15.95
N LEU A 213 9.37 12.16 16.56
CA LEU A 213 8.50 13.11 15.85
C LEU A 213 9.28 14.25 15.19
N HIS A 214 10.34 14.75 15.85
CA HIS A 214 11.21 15.76 15.27
C HIS A 214 11.92 15.22 14.01
N ASP A 215 12.50 14.02 14.11
CA ASP A 215 13.20 13.37 12.99
C ASP A 215 12.23 13.06 11.83
N LEU A 216 11.01 12.61 12.12
CA LEU A 216 9.98 12.40 11.10
C LEU A 216 9.59 13.70 10.38
N ASN A 217 9.51 14.82 11.09
CA ASN A 217 9.18 16.12 10.51
C ASN A 217 10.29 16.59 9.54
N LEU A 218 11.56 16.31 9.85
CA LEU A 218 12.68 16.59 8.94
C LEU A 218 12.58 15.76 7.65
N ILE A 219 12.32 14.46 7.75
CA ILE A 219 12.22 13.56 6.59
C ILE A 219 11.01 13.91 5.70
N VAL A 220 9.88 14.29 6.30
CA VAL A 220 8.71 14.77 5.56
C VAL A 220 9.04 16.05 4.79
N ARG A 221 9.79 16.98 5.38
CA ARG A 221 10.21 18.22 4.70
C ARG A 221 11.17 17.95 3.55
N GLU A 222 12.07 16.99 3.69
CA GLU A 222 12.96 16.56 2.60
C GLU A 222 12.17 15.90 1.47
N ASN A 223 11.25 14.98 1.78
CA ASN A 223 10.34 14.38 0.80
C ASN A 223 9.56 15.42 0.01
N LEU A 224 9.00 16.43 0.70
CA LEU A 224 8.27 17.50 0.05
C LEU A 224 9.14 18.34 -0.88
N LYS A 225 10.45 18.49 -0.58
CA LYS A 225 11.39 19.13 -1.50
C LYS A 225 11.62 18.27 -2.74
N GLU A 226 11.90 16.98 -2.56
CA GLU A 226 12.11 16.03 -3.68
C GLU A 226 10.90 15.96 -4.61
N ILE A 227 9.68 15.84 -4.05
CA ILE A 227 8.45 15.84 -4.84
C ILE A 227 8.29 17.13 -5.63
N ARG A 228 8.62 18.29 -5.04
CA ARG A 228 8.54 19.59 -5.75
C ARG A 228 9.55 19.67 -6.89
N LEU A 229 10.75 19.11 -6.73
CA LEU A 229 11.75 19.03 -7.80
C LEU A 229 11.23 18.17 -8.96
N ILE A 230 10.70 16.98 -8.65
CA ILE A 230 10.12 16.10 -9.68
C ILE A 230 8.95 16.76 -10.41
N ILE A 231 8.04 17.43 -9.68
CA ILE A 231 6.91 18.16 -10.29
C ILE A 231 7.40 19.34 -11.16
N PHE A 232 8.49 20.00 -10.76
CA PHE A 232 9.07 21.09 -11.53
C PHE A 232 9.67 20.56 -12.85
N ASP A 233 10.44 19.47 -12.80
CA ASP A 233 11.03 18.83 -13.98
C ASP A 233 9.96 18.27 -14.94
N LEU A 234 8.80 17.88 -14.39
CA LEU A 234 7.62 17.44 -15.13
C LEU A 234 6.86 18.56 -15.86
N ARG A 235 7.11 19.83 -15.54
CA ARG A 235 6.38 20.95 -16.14
C ARG A 235 6.81 21.07 -17.62
N PRO A 236 5.90 20.89 -18.58
CA PRO A 236 6.25 21.05 -19.98
C PRO A 236 6.75 22.49 -20.20
N ILE A 237 7.89 22.61 -20.87
CA ILE A 237 8.38 23.87 -21.39
C ILE A 237 7.37 24.29 -22.48
N ALA A 238 6.37 25.08 -22.09
CA ALA A 238 5.49 25.70 -23.06
C ALA A 238 6.35 26.68 -23.87
N LEU A 239 6.38 26.49 -25.19
CA LEU A 239 6.81 27.54 -26.10
C LEU A 239 5.84 28.70 -25.90
N ASP A 240 6.23 29.64 -25.04
CA ASP A 240 5.48 30.86 -24.85
C ASP A 240 5.49 31.64 -26.17
N SER A 241 4.52 32.54 -26.36
CA SER A 241 4.39 33.41 -27.53
C SER A 241 5.62 34.30 -27.85
N GLY A 242 6.69 34.21 -27.05
CA GLY A 242 7.99 34.84 -27.26
C GLY A 242 9.06 33.97 -27.93
N GLY A 243 8.76 32.73 -28.35
CA GLY A 243 9.71 31.87 -29.06
C GLY A 243 10.59 30.99 -28.17
N ILE A 244 11.43 30.16 -28.78
CA ILE A 244 12.28 29.14 -28.12
C ILE A 244 13.36 29.79 -27.25
N VAL A 245 13.93 30.92 -27.67
CA VAL A 245 15.00 31.60 -26.93
C VAL A 245 14.48 32.16 -25.61
N GLU A 246 13.33 32.82 -25.64
CA GLU A 246 12.71 33.38 -24.43
C GLU A 246 12.23 32.28 -23.48
N THR A 247 11.73 31.19 -24.05
CA THR A 247 11.30 30.00 -23.31
C THR A 247 12.48 29.34 -22.58
N ILE A 248 13.63 29.17 -23.23
CA ILE A 248 14.85 28.62 -22.61
C ILE A 248 15.39 29.56 -21.51
N LYS A 249 15.39 30.89 -21.73
CA LYS A 249 15.79 31.86 -20.69
C LYS A 249 14.94 31.75 -19.42
N LYS A 250 13.62 31.61 -19.56
CA LYS A 250 12.71 31.43 -18.42
C LYS A 250 12.97 30.10 -17.70
N TYR A 251 13.23 29.03 -18.45
CA TYR A 251 13.59 27.73 -17.88
C TYR A 251 14.88 27.83 -17.05
N ILE A 252 15.94 28.40 -17.63
CA ILE A 252 17.24 28.57 -16.95
C ILE A 252 17.06 29.37 -15.66
N LYS A 253 16.40 30.52 -15.70
CA LYS A 253 16.20 31.36 -14.51
C LYS A 253 15.45 30.64 -13.38
N ASN A 254 14.50 29.78 -13.72
CA ASN A 254 13.79 28.96 -12.74
C ASN A 254 14.65 27.78 -12.24
N TYR A 255 15.50 27.22 -13.10
CA TYR A 255 16.48 26.20 -12.75
C TYR A 255 17.52 26.74 -11.75
N GLU A 256 18.11 27.91 -12.01
CA GLU A 256 19.05 28.58 -11.10
C GLU A 256 18.40 28.84 -9.73
N LYS A 257 17.13 29.27 -9.70
CA LYS A 257 16.38 29.50 -8.47
C LYS A 257 16.10 28.21 -7.68
N THR A 258 15.94 27.09 -8.38
CA THR A 258 15.52 25.81 -7.79
C THR A 258 16.72 25.00 -7.29
N TYR A 259 17.82 25.01 -8.06
CA TYR A 259 19.01 24.20 -7.79
C TYR A 259 20.21 25.02 -7.29
N GLY A 260 20.17 26.35 -7.37
CA GLY A 260 21.26 27.23 -6.93
C GLY A 260 22.51 27.20 -7.81
N ILE A 261 22.39 26.69 -9.04
CA ILE A 261 23.48 26.56 -10.01
C ILE A 261 23.40 27.76 -10.96
N GLU A 262 24.50 28.49 -11.15
CA GLU A 262 24.57 29.64 -12.06
C GLU A 262 24.78 29.17 -13.50
N CYS A 263 24.03 29.75 -14.46
CA CYS A 263 23.95 29.25 -15.84
C CYS A 263 24.04 30.40 -16.85
N SER A 264 24.89 30.25 -17.87
CA SER A 264 25.03 31.20 -18.99
C SER A 264 24.42 30.63 -20.28
N LEU A 265 23.54 31.39 -20.93
CA LEU A 265 22.95 31.03 -22.22
C LEU A 265 23.65 31.77 -23.38
N ILE A 266 24.19 31.03 -24.35
CA ILE A 266 24.73 31.55 -25.60
C ILE A 266 23.82 31.05 -26.73
N VAL A 267 23.35 31.97 -27.58
CA VAL A 267 22.47 31.65 -28.71
C VAL A 267 23.21 32.00 -30.01
N GLU A 268 23.38 31.01 -30.88
CA GLU A 268 23.98 31.19 -32.20
C GLU A 268 22.92 30.97 -33.29
N GLY A 269 22.86 31.91 -34.24
CA GLY A 269 21.85 31.93 -35.30
C GLY A 269 20.67 32.88 -35.03
N VAL A 270 19.73 32.94 -35.98
CA VAL A 270 18.53 33.79 -35.89
C VAL A 270 17.31 32.89 -35.76
N GLU A 271 16.52 33.13 -34.72
CA GLU A 271 15.26 32.42 -34.51
C GLU A 271 14.30 32.72 -35.68
N LYS A 272 13.82 31.65 -36.33
CA LYS A 272 12.86 31.75 -37.43
C LYS A 272 11.46 31.74 -36.83
N THR A 273 10.85 32.93 -36.70
CA THR A 273 9.44 33.06 -36.36
C THR A 273 8.58 32.43 -37.47
N VAL A 274 7.70 31.50 -37.08
CA VAL A 274 6.70 30.88 -37.97
C VAL A 274 5.51 31.80 -38.13
#